data_AF-A0A8C5RCT8-F1
#
_entry.id   AF-A0A8C5RCT8-F1
#
_cell.length_a   1.000
_cell.length_b   1.000
_cell.length_c   1.000
_cell.angle_alpha   90.00
_cell.angle_beta   90.00
_cell.angle_gamma   90.00
#
_symmetry.space_group_name_H-M   'P 1'
#
loop_
_entity.id
_entity.type
_entity.pdbx_description
1 polymer ?
#
loop_
_entity_poly.entity_id
_entity_poly.type
_entity_poly.pdbx_seq_one_letter_code
_entity_poly.pdbx_strand_id
1 'polypeptide(L)'
;MLDNKESGLISGSLVTNNLPLFLQLSGLALCAESIWVTADPYKVYPILGVTGKDDVYAGAWISIFTGFCFFCVCVFGIISLVNNNRLMVLLYLVLILVVYLFECASCISSYTHRDFVVSNSRLVTKQMLGYYTSDTTQGRELTRMWDRFMMEQQCCGANDPLDWVNYTSVFRSRYSEAVAPWPFYCCKRDPNFIIVNEEGCRLGHIDYINTKGCFEHIKHAVQSYAWGISWFGFAILMFTVSPSRKMLQQL
;
A
#
# COMPACT_ATOMS: atom_id res chain seq x y z
N MET A 1 -11.59 -17.06 -50.13
CA MET A 1 -11.08 -17.71 -48.89
C MET A 1 -9.60 -17.38 -48.59
N LEU A 2 -8.94 -16.48 -49.33
CA LEU A 2 -7.55 -16.09 -49.08
C LEU A 2 -7.42 -14.77 -48.27
N ASP A 3 -8.43 -13.90 -48.27
CA ASP A 3 -8.38 -12.60 -47.54
C ASP A 3 -8.53 -12.69 -46.01
N ASN A 4 -9.14 -13.77 -45.48
CA ASN A 4 -9.31 -13.93 -44.03
C ASN A 4 -8.06 -14.50 -43.32
N LYS A 5 -7.04 -14.94 -44.06
CA LYS A 5 -5.80 -15.49 -43.48
C LYS A 5 -4.73 -14.42 -43.30
N GLU A 6 -4.71 -13.37 -44.13
CA GLU A 6 -3.76 -12.25 -43.99
C GLU A 6 -4.16 -11.27 -42.89
N SER A 7 -5.45 -10.98 -42.68
CA SER A 7 -5.92 -10.09 -41.61
C SER A 7 -5.56 -10.60 -40.20
N GLY A 8 -5.65 -11.91 -39.97
CA GLY A 8 -5.21 -12.54 -38.71
C GLY A 8 -3.68 -12.61 -38.54
N LEU A 9 -2.93 -12.68 -39.64
CA LEU A 9 -1.47 -12.74 -39.63
C LEU A 9 -0.84 -11.36 -39.38
N ILE A 10 -1.44 -10.29 -39.90
CA ILE A 10 -0.99 -8.90 -39.71
C ILE A 10 -1.25 -8.44 -38.28
N SER A 11 -2.43 -8.75 -37.70
CA SER A 11 -2.70 -8.51 -36.28
C SER A 11 -1.81 -9.36 -35.36
N GLY A 12 -1.49 -10.60 -35.75
CA GLY A 12 -0.55 -11.46 -35.02
C GLY A 12 0.89 -10.94 -35.06
N SER A 13 1.34 -10.39 -36.18
CA SER A 13 2.71 -9.88 -36.41
C SER A 13 2.97 -8.54 -35.71
N LEU A 14 1.99 -7.63 -35.70
CA LEU A 14 2.10 -6.34 -35.00
C LEU A 14 2.15 -6.51 -33.48
N VAL A 15 1.39 -7.48 -32.95
CA VAL A 15 1.42 -7.82 -31.52
C VAL A 15 2.74 -8.51 -31.17
N THR A 16 3.29 -9.40 -32.01
CA THR A 16 4.60 -10.03 -31.73
C THR A 16 5.78 -9.06 -31.76
N ASN A 17 5.77 -8.05 -32.64
CA ASN A 17 6.86 -7.08 -32.72
C ASN A 17 6.80 -6.01 -31.61
N ASN A 18 5.60 -5.66 -31.11
CA ASN A 18 5.43 -4.64 -30.06
C ASN A 18 5.27 -5.23 -28.64
N LEU A 19 5.10 -6.54 -28.49
CA LEU A 19 5.02 -7.23 -27.20
C LEU A 19 6.16 -6.91 -26.22
N PRO A 20 7.45 -6.87 -26.63
CA PRO A 20 8.53 -6.52 -25.70
C PRO A 20 8.41 -5.08 -25.18
N LEU A 21 7.89 -4.16 -25.99
CA LEU A 21 7.64 -2.78 -25.56
C LEU A 21 6.55 -2.71 -24.48
N PHE A 22 5.44 -3.45 -24.65
CA PHE A 22 4.36 -3.49 -23.66
C PHE A 22 4.82 -4.09 -22.32
N LEU A 23 5.66 -5.14 -22.35
CA LEU A 23 6.25 -5.72 -21.15
C LEU A 23 7.14 -4.69 -20.42
N GLN A 24 7.96 -3.95 -21.16
CA GLN A 24 8.80 -2.89 -20.60
C GLN A 24 7.96 -1.80 -19.92
N LEU A 25 6.87 -1.36 -20.56
CA LEU A 25 5.97 -0.35 -20.01
C LEU A 25 5.25 -0.85 -18.74
N SER A 26 4.82 -2.11 -18.72
CA SER A 26 4.24 -2.71 -17.50
C SER A 26 5.25 -2.83 -16.36
N GLY A 27 6.51 -3.16 -16.65
CA GLY A 27 7.58 -3.20 -15.66
C GLY A 27 7.92 -1.83 -15.09
N LEU A 28 7.91 -0.77 -15.92
CA LEU A 28 8.08 0.60 -15.45
C LEU A 28 6.91 1.07 -14.57
N ALA A 29 5.68 0.74 -14.95
CA ALA A 29 4.50 1.06 -14.14
C ALA A 29 4.57 0.40 -12.75
N LEU A 30 4.97 -0.87 -12.68
CA LEU A 30 5.22 -1.55 -11.40
C LEU A 30 6.28 -0.89 -10.53
N CYS A 31 7.39 -0.47 -11.14
CA CYS A 31 8.46 0.20 -10.41
C CYS A 31 7.93 1.51 -9.81
N ALA A 32 7.15 2.27 -10.58
CA ALA A 32 6.51 3.50 -10.12
C ALA A 32 5.53 3.22 -8.96
N GLU A 33 4.70 2.20 -9.07
CA GLU A 33 3.77 1.78 -8.01
C GLU A 33 4.50 1.32 -6.73
N SER A 34 5.59 0.57 -6.89
CA SER A 34 6.42 0.12 -5.76
C SER A 34 7.03 1.31 -5.01
N ILE A 35 7.51 2.31 -5.76
CA ILE A 35 8.01 3.58 -5.18
C ILE A 35 6.87 4.34 -4.51
N TRP A 36 5.70 4.45 -5.16
CA TRP A 36 4.54 5.14 -4.61
C TRP A 36 4.07 4.55 -3.29
N VAL A 37 3.95 3.22 -3.21
CA VAL A 37 3.60 2.50 -1.97
C VAL A 37 4.67 2.73 -0.90
N THR A 38 5.95 2.62 -1.25
CA THR A 38 7.08 2.81 -0.31
C THR A 38 7.18 4.25 0.21
N ALA A 39 6.78 5.23 -0.60
CA ALA A 39 6.74 6.64 -0.20
C ALA A 39 5.64 6.95 0.83
N ASP A 40 4.71 6.03 1.05
CA ASP A 40 3.58 6.12 2.00
C ASP A 40 2.82 7.45 1.93
N PRO A 41 2.15 7.75 0.80
CA PRO A 41 1.36 8.97 0.67
C PRO A 41 0.31 9.13 1.79
N TYR A 42 -0.27 8.01 2.27
CA TYR A 42 -1.26 8.01 3.33
C TYR A 42 -0.66 7.94 4.74
N LYS A 43 0.66 7.80 4.90
CA LYS A 43 1.38 7.73 6.18
C LYS A 43 0.87 6.66 7.15
N VAL A 44 0.34 5.53 6.65
CA VAL A 44 -0.28 4.48 7.47
C VAL A 44 0.71 3.44 8.02
N TYR A 45 1.97 3.42 7.57
CA TYR A 45 2.97 2.45 8.02
C TYR A 45 3.25 2.41 9.54
N PRO A 46 3.15 3.51 10.32
CA PRO A 46 3.37 3.46 11.76
C PRO A 46 2.46 2.48 12.52
N ILE A 47 1.25 2.17 12.00
CA ILE A 47 0.35 1.14 12.57
C ILE A 47 1.00 -0.24 12.53
N LEU A 48 1.75 -0.53 11.47
CA LEU A 48 2.48 -1.78 11.33
C LEU A 48 3.75 -1.78 12.19
N GLY A 49 4.44 -0.64 12.30
CA GLY A 49 5.66 -0.51 13.11
C GLY A 49 5.44 -0.80 14.60
N VAL A 50 4.30 -0.41 15.19
CA VAL A 50 4.00 -0.70 16.60
C VAL A 50 3.67 -2.17 16.89
N THR A 51 3.52 -3.01 15.86
CA THR A 51 3.38 -4.47 16.07
C THR A 51 4.69 -5.17 16.45
N GLY A 52 5.79 -4.42 16.60
CA GLY A 52 7.10 -4.96 16.94
C GLY A 52 7.77 -5.68 15.76
N LYS A 53 7.42 -5.29 14.54
CA LYS A 53 8.12 -5.70 13.32
C LYS A 53 8.94 -4.52 12.80
N ASP A 54 10.16 -4.42 13.28
CA ASP A 54 11.20 -3.49 12.81
C ASP A 54 11.51 -3.69 11.31
N ASP A 55 11.10 -4.84 10.79
CA ASP A 55 11.12 -5.26 9.38
C ASP A 55 10.46 -4.27 8.41
N VAL A 56 9.62 -3.34 8.87
CA VAL A 56 8.96 -2.37 7.98
C VAL A 56 9.97 -1.42 7.33
N TYR A 57 10.98 -0.94 8.09
CA TYR A 57 12.02 -0.09 7.53
C TYR A 57 12.93 -0.86 6.58
N ALA A 58 13.28 -2.10 6.94
CA ALA A 58 13.99 -3.01 6.04
C ALA A 58 13.17 -3.30 4.76
N GLY A 59 11.86 -3.48 4.89
CA GLY A 59 10.93 -3.72 3.79
C GLY A 59 10.88 -2.57 2.79
N ALA A 60 10.92 -1.32 3.26
CA ALA A 60 11.01 -0.14 2.38
C ALA A 60 12.30 -0.13 1.55
N TRP A 61 13.45 -0.40 2.17
CA TRP A 61 14.74 -0.50 1.48
C TRP A 61 14.79 -1.68 0.50
N ILE A 62 14.24 -2.84 0.89
CA ILE A 62 14.15 -4.02 0.04
C ILE A 62 13.24 -3.76 -1.16
N SER A 63 12.12 -3.05 -0.97
CA SER A 63 11.20 -2.65 -2.05
C SER A 63 11.90 -1.77 -3.09
N ILE A 64 12.68 -0.78 -2.63
CA ILE A 64 13.47 0.10 -3.52
C ILE A 64 14.50 -0.73 -4.31
N PHE A 65 15.24 -1.61 -3.63
CA PHE A 65 16.24 -2.46 -4.28
C PHE A 65 15.59 -3.40 -5.30
N THR A 66 14.45 -3.99 -4.96
CA THR A 66 13.69 -4.90 -5.81
C THR A 66 13.19 -4.18 -7.08
N GLY A 67 12.63 -2.97 -6.96
CA GLY A 67 12.22 -2.17 -8.11
C GLY A 67 13.37 -1.87 -9.07
N PHE A 68 14.57 -1.57 -8.56
CA PHE A 68 15.75 -1.40 -9.40
C PHE A 68 16.17 -2.69 -10.12
N CYS A 69 16.14 -3.84 -9.43
CA CYS A 69 16.41 -5.14 -10.04
C CYS A 69 15.42 -5.48 -11.17
N PHE A 70 14.13 -5.16 -10.99
CA PHE A 70 13.11 -5.35 -12.03
C PHE A 70 13.43 -4.57 -13.32
N PHE A 71 13.86 -3.31 -13.19
CA PHE A 71 14.28 -2.51 -14.33
C PHE A 71 15.42 -3.18 -15.10
N CYS A 72 16.44 -3.67 -14.39
CA CYS A 72 17.57 -4.38 -14.99
C CYS A 72 17.13 -5.67 -15.71
N VAL A 73 16.25 -6.48 -15.11
CA VAL A 73 15.71 -7.71 -15.73
C VAL A 73 14.98 -7.41 -17.04
N CYS A 74 14.22 -6.31 -17.09
CA CYS A 74 13.53 -5.91 -18.32
C CYS A 74 14.52 -5.54 -19.43
N VAL A 75 15.61 -4.82 -19.11
CA VAL A 75 16.69 -4.50 -20.08
C VAL A 75 17.36 -5.78 -20.60
N PHE A 76 17.67 -6.73 -19.71
CA PHE A 76 18.23 -8.02 -20.10
C PHE A 76 17.29 -8.85 -20.98
N GLY A 77 15.96 -8.75 -20.77
CA GLY A 77 14.96 -9.39 -21.62
C GLY A 77 15.03 -8.93 -23.08
N ILE A 78 15.15 -7.61 -23.32
CA ILE A 78 15.30 -7.08 -24.68
C ILE A 78 16.62 -7.55 -25.30
N ILE A 79 17.73 -7.48 -24.55
CA ILE A 79 19.04 -7.91 -25.04
C ILE A 79 19.03 -9.40 -25.40
N SER A 80 18.35 -10.23 -24.61
CA SER A 80 18.23 -11.67 -24.85
C SER A 80 17.42 -12.02 -26.10
N LEU A 81 16.51 -11.14 -26.56
CA LEU A 81 15.78 -11.33 -27.82
C LEU A 81 16.65 -10.99 -29.04
N VAL A 82 17.55 -10.01 -28.90
CA VAL A 82 18.45 -9.57 -29.98
C VAL A 82 19.65 -10.51 -30.10
N ASN A 83 20.19 -10.97 -28.96
CA ASN A 83 21.29 -11.92 -28.94
C ASN A 83 20.76 -13.35 -29.05
N ASN A 84 21.09 -14.02 -30.15
CA ASN A 84 20.72 -15.41 -30.42
C ASN A 84 21.51 -16.44 -29.56
N ASN A 85 21.91 -16.06 -28.34
CA ASN A 85 22.71 -16.87 -27.44
C ASN A 85 21.80 -17.60 -26.43
N ARG A 86 21.77 -18.93 -26.49
CA ARG A 86 20.97 -19.80 -25.61
C ARG A 86 21.24 -19.55 -24.12
N LEU A 87 22.47 -19.18 -23.74
CA LEU A 87 22.81 -18.89 -22.34
C LEU A 87 22.10 -17.64 -21.80
N MET A 88 21.99 -16.60 -22.63
CA MET A 88 21.31 -15.35 -22.26
C MET A 88 19.80 -15.56 -22.10
N VAL A 89 19.21 -16.36 -22.99
CA VAL A 89 17.80 -16.77 -22.90
C VAL A 89 17.55 -17.57 -21.61
N LEU A 90 18.43 -18.51 -21.28
CA LEU A 90 18.30 -19.32 -20.07
C LEU A 90 18.44 -18.48 -18.79
N LEU A 91 19.40 -17.54 -18.74
CA LEU A 91 19.55 -16.61 -17.63
C LEU A 91 18.31 -15.72 -17.46
N TYR A 92 17.75 -15.19 -18.55
CA TYR A 92 16.51 -14.43 -18.52
C TYR A 92 15.35 -15.26 -17.95
N LEU A 93 15.19 -16.51 -18.39
CA LEU A 93 14.14 -17.42 -17.90
C LEU A 93 14.27 -17.71 -16.39
N VAL A 94 15.49 -17.84 -15.87
CA VAL A 94 15.71 -18.00 -14.42
C VAL A 94 15.35 -16.74 -13.66
N LEU A 95 15.76 -15.56 -14.15
CA LEU A 95 15.48 -14.29 -13.47
C LEU A 95 13.98 -13.96 -13.44
N ILE A 96 13.26 -14.18 -14.55
CA ILE A 96 11.81 -13.96 -14.58
C ILE A 96 11.06 -14.97 -13.69
N LEU A 97 11.56 -16.20 -13.55
CA LEU A 97 10.99 -17.18 -12.63
C LEU A 97 11.15 -16.75 -11.16
N VAL A 98 12.33 -16.24 -10.79
CA VAL A 98 12.57 -15.71 -9.44
C VAL A 98 11.62 -14.55 -9.14
N VAL A 99 11.50 -13.61 -10.08
CA VAL A 99 10.56 -12.49 -10.02
C VAL A 99 9.12 -12.97 -9.82
N TYR A 100 8.66 -13.95 -10.60
CA TYR A 100 7.32 -14.53 -10.49
C TYR A 100 7.05 -15.11 -9.10
N LEU A 101 8.04 -15.78 -8.48
CA LEU A 101 7.90 -16.29 -7.12
C LEU A 101 7.75 -15.16 -6.09
N PHE A 102 8.54 -14.09 -6.21
CA PHE A 102 8.42 -12.91 -5.35
C PHE A 102 7.08 -12.19 -5.53
N GLU A 103 6.57 -12.13 -6.76
CA GLU A 103 5.28 -11.52 -7.08
C GLU A 103 4.11 -12.32 -6.50
N CYS A 104 4.13 -13.65 -6.60
CA CYS A 104 3.15 -14.51 -5.94
C CYS A 104 3.20 -14.32 -4.41
N ALA A 105 4.40 -14.32 -3.83
CA ALA A 105 4.59 -14.13 -2.40
C ALA A 105 4.09 -12.75 -1.92
N SER A 106 4.35 -11.69 -2.68
CA SER A 106 3.92 -10.33 -2.34
C SER A 106 2.40 -10.17 -2.48
N CYS A 107 1.77 -10.75 -3.50
CA CYS A 107 0.31 -10.74 -3.66
C CYS A 107 -0.39 -11.45 -2.51
N ILE A 108 0.07 -12.66 -2.13
CA ILE A 108 -0.48 -13.40 -0.99
C ILE A 108 -0.28 -12.62 0.31
N SER A 109 0.90 -12.05 0.50
CA SER A 109 1.21 -11.26 1.70
C SER A 109 0.34 -10.00 1.80
N SER A 110 0.16 -9.28 0.69
CA SER A 110 -0.69 -8.08 0.63
C SER A 110 -2.14 -8.41 0.94
N TYR A 111 -2.68 -9.49 0.34
CA TYR A 111 -4.05 -9.93 0.57
C TYR A 111 -4.29 -10.33 2.03
N THR A 112 -3.40 -11.16 2.60
CA THR A 112 -3.51 -11.59 3.99
C THR A 112 -3.37 -10.44 5.00
N HIS A 113 -2.44 -9.51 4.78
CA HIS A 113 -2.28 -8.33 5.65
C HIS A 113 -3.46 -7.37 5.52
N ARG A 114 -3.95 -7.14 4.31
CA ARG A 114 -5.17 -6.37 4.07
C ARG A 114 -6.33 -6.96 4.87
N ASP A 115 -6.57 -8.26 4.72
CA ASP A 115 -7.68 -8.92 5.42
C ASP A 115 -7.51 -8.85 6.93
N PHE A 116 -6.29 -9.01 7.44
CA PHE A 116 -6.01 -8.86 8.87
C PHE A 116 -6.34 -7.46 9.40
N VAL A 117 -5.94 -6.39 8.70
CA VAL A 117 -6.19 -5.00 9.12
C VAL A 117 -7.65 -4.58 8.91
N VAL A 118 -8.23 -4.92 7.76
CA VAL A 118 -9.60 -4.51 7.37
C VAL A 118 -10.67 -5.27 8.14
N SER A 119 -10.43 -6.53 8.53
CA SER A 119 -11.42 -7.31 9.29
C SER A 119 -11.38 -7.03 10.79
N ASN A 120 -10.30 -6.47 11.33
CA ASN A 120 -10.09 -6.33 12.78
C ASN A 120 -9.97 -4.86 13.21
N SER A 121 -11.07 -4.10 13.17
CA SER A 121 -11.09 -2.73 13.71
C SER A 121 -10.61 -2.66 15.16
N ARG A 122 -10.95 -3.68 15.97
CA ARG A 122 -10.51 -3.82 17.37
C ARG A 122 -8.99 -3.85 17.52
N LEU A 123 -8.25 -4.38 16.55
CA LEU A 123 -6.79 -4.39 16.60
C LEU A 123 -6.26 -2.97 16.46
N VAL A 124 -6.76 -2.24 15.46
CA VAL A 124 -6.40 -0.84 15.21
C VAL A 124 -6.76 0.02 16.43
N THR A 125 -7.95 -0.18 17.01
CA THR A 125 -8.36 0.48 18.26
C THR A 125 -7.41 0.17 19.41
N LYS A 126 -7.05 -1.10 19.64
CA LYS A 126 -6.11 -1.49 20.71
C LYS A 126 -4.73 -0.86 20.53
N GLN A 127 -4.22 -0.84 19.30
CA GLN A 127 -2.93 -0.22 18.98
C GLN A 127 -2.97 1.29 19.19
N MET A 128 -4.04 1.95 18.74
CA MET A 128 -4.28 3.37 19.00
C MET A 128 -4.27 3.65 20.51
N LEU A 129 -5.13 2.98 21.29
CA LEU A 129 -5.25 3.25 22.72
C LEU A 129 -3.98 2.90 23.51
N GLY A 130 -3.22 1.90 23.08
CA GLY A 130 -2.00 1.44 23.75
C GLY A 130 -0.73 2.24 23.43
N TYR A 131 -0.64 2.87 22.25
CA TYR A 131 0.59 3.53 21.80
C TYR A 131 0.43 5.03 21.52
N TYR A 132 -0.80 5.52 21.39
CA TYR A 132 -1.06 6.95 21.23
C TYR A 132 -0.61 7.71 22.48
N THR A 133 0.25 8.71 22.31
CA THR A 133 1.00 9.44 23.37
C THR A 133 2.02 8.64 24.16
N SER A 134 2.42 7.44 23.71
CA SER A 134 3.55 6.71 24.31
C SER A 134 4.88 7.41 24.05
N ASP A 135 5.81 7.37 25.01
CA ASP A 135 7.16 7.98 24.88
C ASP A 135 8.10 7.21 23.94
N THR A 136 7.69 6.02 23.50
CA THR A 136 8.46 5.20 22.56
C THR A 136 8.60 5.92 21.20
N THR A 137 9.70 5.67 20.49
CA THR A 137 9.93 6.27 19.16
C THR A 137 8.79 5.92 18.20
N GLN A 138 8.36 4.65 18.20
CA GLN A 138 7.25 4.14 17.40
C GLN A 138 5.91 4.75 17.83
N GLY A 139 5.68 4.91 19.14
CA GLY A 139 4.49 5.57 19.68
C GLY A 139 4.37 7.03 19.23
N ARG A 140 5.49 7.77 19.12
CA ARG A 140 5.49 9.14 18.60
C ARG A 140 5.14 9.20 17.12
N GLU A 141 5.69 8.32 16.28
CA GLU A 141 5.34 8.25 14.86
C GLU A 141 3.85 7.87 14.68
N LEU A 142 3.36 6.91 15.46
CA LEU A 142 1.95 6.53 15.46
C LEU A 142 1.06 7.71 15.91
N THR A 143 1.45 8.44 16.94
CA THR A 143 0.70 9.61 17.44
C THR A 143 0.61 10.68 16.36
N ARG A 144 1.72 11.02 15.69
CA ARG A 144 1.71 12.00 14.59
C ARG A 144 0.83 11.57 13.42
N MET A 145 0.84 10.28 13.09
CA MET A 145 -0.08 9.74 12.08
C MET A 145 -1.52 9.97 12.52
N TRP A 146 -1.91 9.54 13.72
CA TRP A 146 -3.29 9.70 14.21
C TRP A 146 -3.73 11.17 14.28
N ASP A 147 -2.86 12.07 14.75
CA ASP A 147 -3.13 13.51 14.79
C ASP A 147 -3.43 14.07 13.40
N ARG A 148 -2.64 13.65 12.40
CA ARG A 148 -2.86 14.01 10.99
C ARG A 148 -4.17 13.43 10.46
N PHE A 149 -4.47 12.16 10.72
CA PHE A 149 -5.71 11.53 10.26
C PHE A 149 -6.95 12.21 10.84
N MET A 150 -6.96 12.45 12.16
CA MET A 150 -8.06 13.14 12.83
C MET A 150 -8.28 14.56 12.27
N MET A 151 -7.19 15.27 11.95
CA MET A 151 -7.23 16.60 11.37
C MET A 151 -7.67 16.62 9.89
N GLU A 152 -7.03 15.81 9.03
CA GLU A 152 -7.24 15.83 7.57
C GLU A 152 -8.56 15.17 7.16
N GLN A 153 -8.95 14.08 7.82
CA GLN A 153 -10.16 13.33 7.49
C GLN A 153 -11.38 13.76 8.33
N GLN A 154 -11.20 14.69 9.27
CA GLN A 154 -12.24 15.15 10.19
C GLN A 154 -12.96 13.97 10.88
N CYS A 155 -12.16 13.07 11.44
CA CYS A 155 -12.61 11.86 12.14
C CYS A 155 -12.06 11.84 13.57
N CYS A 156 -12.60 10.98 14.42
CA CYS A 156 -12.14 10.82 15.79
C CYS A 156 -12.23 9.38 16.26
N GLY A 157 -11.14 8.90 16.86
CA GLY A 157 -11.05 7.52 17.31
C GLY A 157 -11.02 6.53 16.14
N ALA A 158 -10.99 5.24 16.46
CA ALA A 158 -10.96 4.21 15.43
C ALA A 158 -12.37 4.04 14.85
N ASN A 159 -13.37 3.74 15.67
CA ASN A 159 -14.76 3.60 15.25
C ASN A 159 -15.58 4.82 15.63
N ASP A 160 -15.38 5.33 16.84
CA ASP A 160 -16.13 6.45 17.40
C ASP A 160 -15.26 7.26 18.40
N PRO A 161 -15.61 8.52 18.67
CA PRO A 161 -14.96 9.32 19.72
C PRO A 161 -14.99 8.66 21.10
N LEU A 162 -16.03 7.87 21.35
CA LEU A 162 -16.22 7.12 22.59
C LEU A 162 -15.14 6.07 22.83
N ASP A 163 -14.36 5.68 21.82
CA ASP A 163 -13.23 4.76 21.99
C ASP A 163 -12.22 5.28 23.02
N TRP A 164 -12.05 6.60 23.13
CA TRP A 164 -11.14 7.22 24.09
C TRP A 164 -11.64 7.17 25.54
N VAL A 165 -12.96 7.15 25.73
CA VAL A 165 -13.63 7.24 27.03
C VAL A 165 -14.01 5.86 27.55
N ASN A 166 -14.50 4.98 26.69
CA ASN A 166 -14.97 3.64 27.06
C ASN A 166 -13.82 2.69 27.40
N TYR A 167 -12.62 2.95 26.89
CA TYR A 167 -11.47 2.09 27.08
C TYR A 167 -10.31 2.81 27.80
N THR A 168 -9.49 2.04 28.50
CA THR A 168 -8.25 2.55 29.11
C THR A 168 -7.21 2.77 28.03
N SER A 169 -6.67 3.99 27.93
CA SER A 169 -5.62 4.37 26.98
C SER A 169 -4.43 5.01 27.68
N VAL A 170 -3.27 4.99 27.03
CA VAL A 170 -2.08 5.73 27.49
C VAL A 170 -2.35 7.25 27.51
N PHE A 171 -3.23 7.72 26.62
CA PHE A 171 -3.71 9.09 26.65
C PHE A 171 -4.42 9.43 27.97
N ARG A 172 -5.35 8.57 28.40
CA ARG A 172 -6.15 8.78 29.62
C ARG A 172 -5.32 8.66 30.91
N SER A 173 -4.19 7.97 30.89
CA SER A 173 -3.27 7.98 32.03
C SER A 173 -2.46 9.28 32.14
N ARG A 174 -2.31 10.04 31.05
CA ARG A 174 -1.61 11.33 31.02
C ARG A 174 -2.54 12.53 31.17
N TYR A 175 -3.74 12.45 30.59
CA TYR A 175 -4.74 13.50 30.60
C TYR A 175 -5.97 13.03 31.36
N SER A 176 -6.35 13.75 32.42
CA SER A 176 -7.59 13.47 33.14
C SER A 176 -8.80 13.84 32.28
N GLU A 177 -9.92 13.14 32.47
CA GLU A 177 -11.16 13.39 31.72
C GLU A 177 -11.68 14.82 31.89
N ALA A 178 -11.42 15.43 33.06
CA ALA A 178 -11.77 16.81 33.34
C ALA A 178 -10.99 17.80 32.44
N VAL A 179 -9.79 17.43 31.99
CA VAL A 179 -8.97 18.27 31.09
C VAL A 179 -9.37 18.02 29.65
N ALA A 180 -9.27 16.77 29.18
CA ALA A 180 -9.60 16.40 27.81
C ALA A 180 -10.04 14.92 27.74
N PRO A 181 -11.31 14.63 27.41
CA PRO A 181 -11.80 13.24 27.27
C PRO A 181 -11.24 12.53 26.03
N TRP A 182 -10.82 13.29 25.01
CA TRP A 182 -10.17 12.81 23.79
C TRP A 182 -9.19 13.87 23.27
N PRO A 183 -8.35 13.54 22.28
CA PRO A 183 -7.40 14.50 21.71
C PRO A 183 -8.10 15.70 21.06
N PHE A 184 -7.54 16.91 21.20
CA PHE A 184 -8.09 18.13 20.57
C PHE A 184 -8.13 18.08 19.03
N TYR A 185 -7.42 17.14 18.40
CA TYR A 185 -7.52 16.89 16.96
C TYR A 185 -8.87 16.28 16.54
N CYS A 186 -9.64 15.73 17.48
CA CYS A 186 -11.03 15.32 17.27
C CYS A 186 -12.03 16.47 17.18
N CYS A 187 -11.65 17.68 17.61
CA CYS A 187 -12.53 18.84 17.57
C CYS A 187 -12.67 19.37 16.14
N LYS A 188 -13.87 19.84 15.78
CA LYS A 188 -14.09 20.51 14.50
C LYS A 188 -13.30 21.82 14.45
N ARG A 189 -12.77 22.09 13.26
CA ARG A 189 -11.96 23.27 12.98
C ARG A 189 -12.55 24.05 11.81
N ASP A 190 -12.38 25.36 11.88
CA ASP A 190 -12.71 26.28 10.79
C ASP A 190 -11.72 26.15 9.63
N PRO A 191 -12.00 26.77 8.46
CA PRO A 191 -11.09 26.81 7.32
C PRO A 191 -9.69 27.38 7.65
N ASN A 192 -9.58 28.16 8.72
CA ASN A 192 -8.32 28.70 9.23
C ASN A 192 -7.56 27.72 10.17
N PHE A 193 -7.99 26.46 10.27
CA PHE A 193 -7.44 25.42 11.16
C PHE A 193 -7.55 25.71 12.68
N ILE A 194 -8.38 26.68 13.07
CA ILE A 194 -8.65 27.04 14.46
C ILE A 194 -9.85 26.21 14.97
N ILE A 195 -9.80 25.78 16.23
CA ILE A 195 -10.91 25.07 16.87
C ILE A 195 -12.09 26.03 17.02
N VAL A 196 -13.25 25.66 16.49
CA VAL A 196 -14.45 26.53 16.48
C VAL A 196 -14.91 26.86 17.91
N ASN A 197 -15.01 25.82 18.74
CA ASN A 197 -15.40 25.95 20.14
C ASN A 197 -14.75 24.83 20.95
N GLU A 198 -13.76 25.17 21.76
CA GLU A 198 -13.01 24.21 22.57
C GLU A 198 -13.87 23.63 23.70
N GLU A 199 -14.68 24.46 24.39
CA GLU A 199 -15.55 23.99 25.48
C GLU A 199 -16.68 23.09 24.95
N GLY A 200 -17.30 23.48 23.85
CA GLY A 200 -18.32 22.67 23.17
C GLY A 200 -17.77 21.32 22.71
N CYS A 201 -16.52 21.29 22.23
CA CYS A 201 -15.84 20.05 21.93
C CYS A 201 -15.55 19.24 23.20
N ARG A 202 -15.02 19.82 24.27
CA ARG A 202 -14.71 19.10 25.53
C ARG A 202 -15.95 18.47 26.17
N LEU A 203 -17.11 19.11 26.04
CA LEU A 203 -18.40 18.59 26.52
C LEU A 203 -19.00 17.50 25.62
N GLY A 204 -18.46 17.28 24.42
CA GLY A 204 -18.98 16.28 23.48
C GLY A 204 -20.20 16.74 22.69
N HIS A 205 -20.38 18.05 22.49
CA HIS A 205 -21.47 18.56 21.67
C HIS A 205 -21.27 18.17 20.20
N ILE A 206 -22.26 17.50 19.60
CA ILE A 206 -22.20 16.92 18.24
C ILE A 206 -21.83 17.93 17.14
N ASP A 207 -22.12 19.21 17.36
CA ASP A 207 -21.81 20.27 16.41
C ASP A 207 -20.33 20.64 16.39
N TYR A 208 -19.57 20.35 17.46
CA TYR A 208 -18.17 20.77 17.63
C TYR A 208 -17.18 19.60 17.67
N ILE A 209 -17.65 18.36 17.60
CA ILE A 209 -16.82 17.13 17.56
C ILE A 209 -17.00 16.38 16.24
N ASN A 210 -15.91 15.79 15.74
CA ASN A 210 -15.98 14.84 14.65
C ASN A 210 -16.51 13.49 15.16
N THR A 211 -17.72 13.11 14.77
CA THR A 211 -18.37 11.86 15.22
C THR A 211 -18.01 10.64 14.39
N LYS A 212 -17.36 10.82 13.23
CA LYS A 212 -16.98 9.72 12.34
C LYS A 212 -15.71 9.03 12.82
N GLY A 213 -15.67 7.70 12.81
CA GLY A 213 -14.44 6.94 13.05
C GLY A 213 -13.43 7.03 11.91
N CYS A 214 -12.14 7.03 12.25
CA CYS A 214 -11.06 7.05 11.26
C CYS A 214 -10.81 5.69 10.60
N PHE A 215 -11.33 4.59 11.16
CA PHE A 215 -11.06 3.23 10.68
C PHE A 215 -11.52 3.02 9.23
N GLU A 216 -12.68 3.55 8.84
CA GLU A 216 -13.15 3.40 7.45
C GLU A 216 -12.22 4.12 6.45
N HIS A 217 -11.62 5.25 6.84
CA HIS A 217 -10.62 5.94 6.02
C HIS A 217 -9.32 5.14 5.92
N ILE A 218 -8.84 4.58 7.04
CA ILE A 218 -7.65 3.73 7.07
C ILE A 218 -7.87 2.47 6.21
N LYS A 219 -9.05 1.85 6.34
CA LYS A 219 -9.47 0.71 5.53
C LYS A 219 -9.48 1.04 4.05
N HIS A 220 -10.01 2.20 3.66
CA HIS A 220 -9.99 2.64 2.26
C HIS A 220 -8.55 2.86 1.76
N ALA A 221 -7.68 3.48 2.55
CA ALA A 221 -6.26 3.66 2.20
C ALA A 221 -5.53 2.33 2.00
N VAL A 222 -5.66 1.40 2.96
CA VAL A 222 -5.08 0.05 2.88
C VAL A 222 -5.63 -0.71 1.68
N GLN A 223 -6.95 -0.61 1.44
CA GLN A 223 -7.58 -1.20 0.28
C GLN A 223 -7.01 -0.63 -1.02
N SER A 224 -6.82 0.69 -1.12
CA SER A 224 -6.26 1.33 -2.32
C SER A 224 -4.87 0.79 -2.66
N TYR A 225 -3.99 0.62 -1.67
CA TYR A 225 -2.68 0.00 -1.90
C TYR A 225 -2.78 -1.46 -2.35
N ALA A 226 -3.63 -2.25 -1.69
CA ALA A 226 -3.80 -3.67 -2.03
C ALA A 226 -4.38 -3.88 -3.43
N TRP A 227 -5.35 -3.05 -3.85
CA TRP A 227 -5.93 -3.11 -5.19
C TRP A 227 -4.92 -2.75 -6.27
N GLY A 228 -4.10 -1.71 -6.05
CA GLY A 228 -3.01 -1.35 -6.97
C GLY A 228 -2.08 -2.53 -7.19
N ILE A 229 -1.49 -3.06 -6.12
CA ILE A 229 -0.55 -4.19 -6.19
C ILE A 229 -1.20 -5.41 -6.87
N SER A 230 -2.43 -5.77 -6.50
CA SER A 230 -3.11 -6.94 -7.03
C SER A 230 -3.44 -6.82 -8.53
N TRP A 231 -3.92 -5.65 -8.97
CA TRP A 231 -4.30 -5.43 -10.37
C TRP A 231 -3.09 -5.44 -11.29
N PHE A 232 -2.02 -4.72 -10.91
CA PHE A 232 -0.79 -4.73 -11.68
C PHE A 232 -0.18 -6.13 -11.71
N GLY A 233 -0.12 -6.81 -10.56
CA GLY A 233 0.34 -8.20 -10.46
C GLY A 233 -0.37 -9.12 -11.44
N PHE A 234 -1.71 -9.15 -11.40
CA PHE A 234 -2.50 -9.95 -12.34
C PHE A 234 -2.20 -9.63 -13.82
N ALA A 235 -2.05 -8.35 -14.16
CA ALA A 235 -1.73 -7.94 -15.53
C ALA A 235 -0.38 -8.53 -15.98
N ILE A 236 0.65 -8.44 -15.15
CA ILE A 236 1.98 -8.98 -15.48
C ILE A 236 1.95 -10.49 -15.60
N LEU A 237 1.26 -11.19 -14.69
CA LEU A 237 1.10 -12.64 -14.78
C LEU A 237 0.47 -13.06 -16.11
N MET A 238 -0.56 -12.35 -16.56
CA MET A 238 -1.18 -12.59 -17.86
C MET A 238 -0.22 -12.32 -19.03
N PHE A 239 0.57 -11.25 -18.95
CA PHE A 239 1.50 -10.86 -20.01
C PHE A 239 2.82 -11.64 -20.02
N THR A 240 3.29 -12.21 -18.90
CA THR A 240 4.55 -12.98 -18.80
C THR A 240 4.41 -14.45 -19.21
N VAL A 241 3.23 -15.04 -19.01
CA VAL A 241 2.93 -16.43 -19.41
C VAL A 241 2.80 -16.57 -20.94
N SER A 242 2.43 -15.51 -21.65
CA SER A 242 2.26 -15.52 -23.12
C SER A 242 3.60 -15.59 -23.92
N PRO A 243 4.63 -14.79 -23.60
CA PRO A 243 5.96 -14.85 -24.23
C PRO A 243 6.73 -16.14 -23.95
N SER A 244 6.64 -16.67 -22.73
CA SER A 244 7.36 -17.89 -22.31
C SER A 244 7.06 -19.07 -23.22
N ARG A 245 5.81 -19.20 -23.68
CA ARG A 245 5.39 -20.23 -24.65
C ARG A 245 6.02 -20.07 -26.03
N LYS A 246 6.23 -18.83 -26.49
CA LYS A 246 6.83 -18.56 -27.80
C LYS A 246 8.35 -18.70 -27.79
N MET A 247 9.01 -18.30 -26.70
CA MET A 247 10.45 -18.53 -26.54
C MET A 247 10.81 -20.01 -26.41
N LEU A 248 9.99 -20.81 -25.70
CA LEU A 248 10.16 -22.27 -25.63
C LEU A 248 10.01 -22.97 -26.98
N GLN A 249 9.25 -22.39 -27.93
CA GLN A 249 9.15 -22.92 -29.30
C GLN A 249 10.38 -22.64 -30.17
N GLN A 250 11.30 -21.78 -29.72
CA GLN A 250 12.54 -21.45 -30.43
C GLN A 250 13.77 -22.21 -29.92
N LEU A 251 13.66 -22.99 -28.83
CA LEU A 251 14.74 -23.81 -28.25
C LEU A 251 14.82 -25.20 -28.89
#